data_AF-A0A4S4DJ86-F1
#
_entry.id   AF-A0A4S4DJ86-F1
#
_cell.length_a   1.000
_cell.length_b   1.000
_cell.length_c   1.000
_cell.angle_alpha   90.00
_cell.angle_beta   90.00
_cell.angle_gamma   90.00
#
_symmetry.space_group_name_H-M   'P 1'
#
loop_
_entity.id
_entity.type
_entity.pdbx_description
1 polymer ?
#
loop_
_entity_poly.entity_id
_entity_poly.type
_entity_poly.pdbx_seq_one_letter_code
_entity_poly.pdbx_strand_id
1 'polypeptide(L)'
;MACILVIPHIATGDLVRELSSNGPLSHQLSSGRPTRAPSATSLSSLAKPSAAPTTTPPTTCLTSSIRLELYFSVTALHSSGLSGHREKSLAWIGYEQYVPFSLPSCTASPCRGQSSNPTLHAHQPSQTNPSSLDLFADMPHQQPAATLDKYHQMRLSRRMNDGPRETCSCSLQQQQFYEFQKKIQQKTTTVLAAKPQPSPVAPNIKKSRERVFYPIVYGADPTGAQDSSDAIQSVLEDALQVQNGIELLPGIKDLGGVVIDLQGGNYLISKPIRHLIELWAPNSQPLTNSEGYFDQKSPISYEDITFRDILFDSSYRGGGIFVIDSARIRIHDCFFIHFTSEGILVQKGHETFISTSFLGQRSTVGGDKGERDFSGTAIDLASNDNAVTDVVIFSAATGIILRGQANLLTGVHCYNKATVFGGVGILVKSAQNRIHNCYMDYNAIVIEDPFQVQVANGFFLGDGNIVLKSIKGKISGLNIINNMFSGEPKNMVPIVKLDGQFTSVDQVVIDHNNVDGMSLKSTVGKLAVSGNGTKWVIDFSFVLVFPNKINHVHYSFYASGVNVVGFPLHAITNVSSNVVVVESDRAVTGVVSMAVDQNNMVGERNFLM
;
A
#
# COMPACT_ATOMS: atom_id res chain seq x y z
N MET A 1 -29.25 -1.97 5.78
CA MET A 1 -29.42 -2.75 4.56
C MET A 1 -28.14 -2.55 3.82
N ALA A 2 -27.19 -3.41 4.17
CA ALA A 2 -26.03 -3.69 3.37
C ALA A 2 -26.36 -4.99 2.62
N CYS A 3 -25.92 -5.13 1.37
CA CYS A 3 -26.09 -6.33 0.58
C CYS A 3 -24.73 -7.02 0.46
N ILE A 4 -24.65 -8.33 0.69
CA ILE A 4 -23.50 -9.10 0.24
C ILE A 4 -23.81 -9.54 -1.18
N LEU A 5 -23.14 -8.94 -2.16
CA LEU A 5 -23.24 -9.38 -3.54
C LEU A 5 -22.18 -10.47 -3.72
N VAL A 6 -22.52 -11.59 -4.31
CA VAL A 6 -21.55 -12.51 -4.91
C VAL A 6 -21.98 -12.61 -6.36
N ILE A 7 -21.08 -12.36 -7.31
CA ILE A 7 -21.44 -12.20 -8.73
C ILE A 7 -21.55 -13.58 -9.40
N PRO A 8 -22.75 -14.11 -9.71
CA PRO A 8 -22.90 -15.17 -10.68
C PRO A 8 -23.03 -14.61 -12.11
N HIS A 9 -22.55 -15.39 -13.07
CA HIS A 9 -22.80 -15.18 -14.49
C HIS A 9 -24.32 -15.11 -14.77
N ILE A 10 -24.81 -14.01 -15.32
CA ILE A 10 -26.18 -13.91 -15.85
C ILE A 10 -26.12 -13.67 -17.36
N ALA A 11 -26.75 -14.59 -18.08
CA ALA A 11 -27.02 -14.51 -19.50
C ALA A 11 -27.97 -13.33 -19.79
N THR A 12 -27.68 -12.62 -20.88
CA THR A 12 -28.42 -11.48 -21.40
C THR A 12 -29.91 -11.77 -21.61
N GLY A 13 -30.76 -10.86 -21.11
CA GLY A 13 -32.18 -10.78 -21.44
C GLY A 13 -32.73 -9.39 -21.10
N ASP A 14 -33.18 -8.67 -22.12
CA ASP A 14 -33.70 -7.30 -22.10
C ASP A 14 -34.83 -7.07 -21.09
N LEU A 15 -34.84 -5.90 -20.43
CA LEU A 15 -36.06 -5.14 -20.17
C LEU A 15 -35.78 -3.69 -19.76
N VAL A 16 -36.07 -2.79 -20.71
CA VAL A 16 -36.24 -1.35 -20.54
C VAL A 16 -37.61 -1.06 -19.92
N ARG A 17 -37.68 -0.22 -18.88
CA ARG A 17 -38.79 0.75 -18.69
C ARG A 17 -38.50 1.82 -17.64
N GLU A 18 -38.79 3.05 -18.05
CA GLU A 18 -38.78 4.31 -17.31
C GLU A 18 -39.68 4.30 -16.06
N LEU A 19 -39.40 5.20 -15.11
CA LEU A 19 -40.40 6.12 -14.55
C LEU A 19 -39.74 7.30 -13.83
N SER A 20 -40.07 8.50 -14.31
CA SER A 20 -39.82 9.83 -13.73
C SER A 20 -40.97 10.27 -12.82
N SER A 21 -40.71 11.01 -11.73
CA SER A 21 -41.53 12.19 -11.35
C SER A 21 -40.98 12.99 -10.16
N ASN A 22 -40.99 14.31 -10.34
CA ASN A 22 -40.88 15.46 -9.42
C ASN A 22 -41.70 15.29 -8.10
N GLY A 23 -41.51 16.01 -6.99
CA GLY A 23 -40.91 17.31 -6.68
C GLY A 23 -41.04 17.63 -5.15
N PRO A 24 -40.84 18.89 -4.70
CA PRO A 24 -40.15 19.25 -3.44
C PRO A 24 -41.05 19.77 -2.31
N LEU A 25 -40.52 19.85 -1.07
CA LEU A 25 -41.07 20.70 0.01
C LEU A 25 -39.97 21.20 0.97
N SER A 26 -40.23 22.39 1.50
CA SER A 26 -39.36 23.40 2.08
C SER A 26 -39.54 23.61 3.60
N HIS A 27 -38.60 24.38 4.21
CA HIS A 27 -38.68 25.13 5.51
C HIS A 27 -38.57 24.28 6.79
N GLN A 28 -37.97 24.71 7.92
CA GLN A 28 -37.58 26.05 8.40
C GLN A 28 -36.54 25.94 9.55
N LEU A 29 -35.75 27.01 9.73
CA LEU A 29 -34.86 27.31 10.86
C LEU A 29 -35.64 27.59 12.15
N SER A 30 -35.06 27.25 13.31
CA SER A 30 -35.30 27.98 14.56
C SER A 30 -34.16 27.78 15.58
N SER A 31 -33.70 28.91 16.09
CA SER A 31 -32.65 29.19 17.07
C SER A 31 -33.10 29.01 18.52
N GLY A 32 -32.17 28.72 19.44
CA GLY A 32 -32.40 28.96 20.87
C GLY A 32 -31.30 28.46 21.82
N ARG A 33 -30.37 29.34 22.17
CA ARG A 33 -29.54 29.27 23.41
C ARG A 33 -30.36 29.90 24.55
N PRO A 34 -30.12 29.57 25.84
CA PRO A 34 -29.19 30.42 26.61
C PRO A 34 -28.45 29.78 27.82
N THR A 35 -27.31 30.42 28.17
CA THR A 35 -26.68 30.72 29.50
C THR A 35 -26.68 29.67 30.64
N ARG A 36 -25.52 29.18 31.12
CA ARG A 36 -24.48 29.74 32.05
C ARG A 36 -24.79 29.50 33.55
N ALA A 37 -23.80 28.87 34.21
CA ALA A 37 -23.59 28.37 35.58
C ALA A 37 -23.79 29.41 36.73
N PRO A 38 -23.40 29.22 38.03
CA PRO A 38 -22.62 28.13 38.70
C PRO A 38 -23.03 27.79 40.16
N SER A 39 -22.41 26.74 40.75
CA SER A 39 -21.97 26.76 42.16
C SER A 39 -21.06 25.56 42.51
N ALA A 40 -20.06 25.85 43.33
CA ALA A 40 -19.05 24.93 43.87
C ALA A 40 -19.44 24.46 45.28
N THR A 41 -18.96 23.28 45.73
CA THR A 41 -18.07 23.12 46.91
C THR A 41 -17.88 21.66 47.33
N SER A 42 -16.59 21.30 47.48
CA SER A 42 -15.92 20.49 48.53
C SER A 42 -16.57 19.24 49.14
N LEU A 43 -15.84 18.12 49.18
CA LEU A 43 -15.07 17.66 50.36
C LEU A 43 -14.54 16.23 50.15
N SER A 44 -13.28 16.06 50.54
CA SER A 44 -12.55 14.81 50.72
C SER A 44 -12.99 14.04 51.97
N SER A 45 -13.10 12.72 51.90
CA SER A 45 -12.74 11.82 53.02
C SER A 45 -12.61 10.35 52.58
N LEU A 46 -11.78 9.64 53.33
CA LEU A 46 -11.28 8.28 53.16
C LEU A 46 -12.37 7.19 53.22
N ALA A 47 -12.14 6.06 52.55
CA ALA A 47 -11.89 4.74 53.17
C ALA A 47 -12.09 3.58 52.18
N LYS A 48 -11.10 2.67 52.11
CA LYS A 48 -11.28 1.28 51.66
C LYS A 48 -12.09 0.51 52.71
N PRO A 49 -12.86 -0.52 52.31
CA PRO A 49 -12.42 -1.87 52.68
C PRO A 49 -12.70 -2.98 51.64
N SER A 50 -11.79 -3.95 51.65
CA SER A 50 -12.00 -5.40 51.56
C SER A 50 -12.95 -5.98 50.49
N ALA A 51 -12.37 -6.57 49.45
CA ALA A 51 -13.04 -7.49 48.53
C ALA A 51 -13.09 -8.91 49.13
N ALA A 52 -14.28 -9.50 49.17
CA ALA A 52 -14.50 -10.94 49.32
C ALA A 52 -14.92 -11.53 47.95
N PRO A 53 -14.55 -12.78 47.62
CA PRO A 53 -14.75 -13.32 46.28
C PRO A 53 -16.16 -13.91 46.15
N THR A 54 -16.99 -13.29 45.31
CA THR A 54 -18.24 -13.89 44.83
C THR A 54 -17.96 -14.62 43.52
N THR A 55 -17.91 -15.95 43.62
CA THR A 55 -17.94 -16.90 42.52
C THR A 55 -19.24 -16.74 41.74
N THR A 56 -19.14 -16.23 40.51
CA THR A 56 -20.17 -16.37 39.48
C THR A 56 -19.68 -17.42 38.47
N PRO A 57 -20.57 -18.29 37.95
CA PRO A 57 -20.18 -19.34 37.01
C PRO A 57 -19.76 -18.71 35.68
N PRO A 58 -18.80 -19.30 34.94
CA PRO A 58 -18.34 -18.74 33.69
C PRO A 58 -19.46 -18.80 32.67
N THR A 59 -19.85 -17.65 32.14
CA THR A 59 -20.58 -17.55 30.88
C THR A 59 -19.63 -18.06 29.80
N THR A 60 -19.90 -19.25 29.28
CA THR A 60 -19.16 -19.84 28.16
C THR A 60 -19.22 -18.91 26.96
N CYS A 61 -18.14 -18.19 26.71
CA CYS A 61 -17.91 -17.46 25.47
C CYS A 61 -17.52 -18.47 24.38
N LEU A 62 -18.15 -18.39 23.21
CA LEU A 62 -17.79 -19.19 22.03
C LEU A 62 -16.70 -18.42 21.26
N THR A 63 -15.46 -18.88 21.41
CA THR A 63 -14.23 -18.39 20.75
C THR A 63 -13.80 -19.44 19.71
N SER A 64 -13.50 -19.05 18.48
CA SER A 64 -13.41 -20.01 17.36
C SER A 64 -12.72 -19.48 16.10
N SER A 65 -12.35 -20.40 15.21
CA SER A 65 -11.65 -20.19 13.92
C SER A 65 -12.50 -20.70 12.74
N ILE A 66 -12.79 -19.87 11.74
CA ILE A 66 -13.63 -20.21 10.57
C ILE A 66 -12.90 -19.86 9.27
N ARG A 67 -12.83 -20.79 8.32
CA ARG A 67 -12.20 -20.53 7.01
C ARG A 67 -13.28 -20.43 5.93
N LEU A 68 -13.57 -19.24 5.41
CA LEU A 68 -14.44 -19.09 4.23
C LEU A 68 -13.60 -19.27 2.96
N GLU A 69 -13.97 -20.21 2.07
CA GLU A 69 -13.36 -20.37 0.75
C GLU A 69 -14.44 -20.39 -0.33
N LEU A 70 -14.22 -19.65 -1.41
CA LEU A 70 -14.97 -19.73 -2.65
C LEU A 70 -13.96 -19.96 -3.80
N TYR A 71 -14.39 -20.64 -4.87
CA TYR A 71 -13.55 -20.95 -6.04
C TYR A 71 -14.21 -20.33 -7.28
N PHE A 72 -13.45 -19.58 -8.08
CA PHE A 72 -13.86 -19.21 -9.44
C PHE A 72 -12.80 -19.56 -10.48
N SER A 73 -13.26 -20.19 -11.56
CA SER A 73 -12.50 -20.49 -12.77
C SER A 73 -12.95 -19.52 -13.88
N VAL A 74 -12.03 -18.72 -14.40
CA VAL A 74 -12.31 -17.78 -15.50
C VAL A 74 -12.10 -18.49 -16.83
N THR A 75 -13.12 -18.52 -17.68
CA THR A 75 -12.98 -18.86 -19.11
C THR A 75 -13.27 -17.60 -19.92
N ALA A 76 -12.29 -17.14 -20.70
CA ALA A 76 -12.43 -15.98 -21.58
C ALA A 76 -13.37 -16.30 -22.75
N LEU A 77 -14.33 -15.41 -23.02
CA LEU A 77 -15.18 -15.45 -24.22
C LEU A 77 -14.65 -14.44 -25.24
N HIS A 78 -14.19 -14.97 -26.38
CA HIS A 78 -14.01 -14.24 -27.64
C HIS A 78 -15.39 -13.88 -28.20
N SER A 79 -15.61 -12.63 -28.64
CA SER A 79 -16.73 -12.30 -29.52
C SER A 79 -16.27 -11.53 -30.75
N SER A 80 -16.72 -12.04 -31.90
CA SER A 80 -16.60 -11.54 -33.26
C SER A 80 -17.41 -10.26 -33.47
N GLY A 81 -16.85 -9.30 -34.20
CA GLY A 81 -17.44 -7.98 -34.42
C GLY A 81 -18.53 -7.87 -35.50
N LEU A 82 -19.09 -6.67 -35.63
CA LEU A 82 -19.50 -6.00 -36.87
C LEU A 82 -19.77 -4.49 -36.62
N SER A 83 -19.05 -3.67 -37.41
CA SER A 83 -19.16 -2.24 -37.83
C SER A 83 -20.23 -1.30 -37.23
N GLY A 84 -20.00 0.01 -37.02
CA GLY A 84 -18.83 0.85 -37.29
C GLY A 84 -19.17 2.36 -37.19
N HIS A 85 -18.21 3.20 -36.78
CA HIS A 85 -17.86 4.50 -37.38
C HIS A 85 -16.77 5.24 -36.57
N ARG A 86 -15.61 5.43 -37.23
CA ARG A 86 -14.56 6.46 -37.06
C ARG A 86 -14.02 6.77 -35.65
N GLU A 87 -13.02 5.98 -35.25
CA GLU A 87 -11.95 6.39 -34.33
C GLU A 87 -10.67 6.76 -35.10
N LYS A 88 -9.97 7.81 -34.63
CA LYS A 88 -8.56 8.06 -34.94
C LYS A 88 -7.73 7.20 -34.00
N SER A 89 -7.02 6.25 -34.59
CA SER A 89 -6.20 5.22 -33.95
C SER A 89 -4.86 5.79 -33.46
N LEU A 90 -4.47 5.46 -32.23
CA LEU A 90 -3.07 5.32 -31.82
C LEU A 90 -2.86 3.87 -31.41
N ALA A 91 -1.96 3.20 -32.13
CA ALA A 91 -1.78 1.76 -32.12
C ALA A 91 -0.99 1.30 -30.88
N TRP A 92 -1.50 0.24 -30.26
CA TRP A 92 -0.78 -0.62 -29.33
C TRP A 92 0.02 -1.67 -30.12
N ILE A 93 1.29 -1.85 -29.79
CA ILE A 93 2.12 -2.97 -30.26
C ILE A 93 2.35 -3.92 -29.08
N GLY A 94 2.07 -5.20 -29.30
CA GLY A 94 2.23 -6.28 -28.32
C GLY A 94 3.67 -6.78 -28.17
N TYR A 95 3.90 -7.42 -27.02
CA TYR A 95 5.13 -8.00 -26.47
C TYR A 95 5.80 -9.11 -27.30
N GLU A 96 7.14 -9.18 -27.24
CA GLU A 96 7.91 -10.39 -26.86
C GLU A 96 9.43 -10.11 -26.77
N GLN A 97 10.06 -10.35 -25.60
CA GLN A 97 11.18 -11.30 -25.40
C GLN A 97 11.92 -11.06 -24.07
N TYR A 98 11.93 -12.11 -23.25
CA TYR A 98 12.73 -12.31 -22.05
C TYR A 98 14.22 -12.46 -22.39
N VAL A 99 15.09 -11.81 -21.62
CA VAL A 99 16.55 -12.06 -21.59
C VAL A 99 16.89 -12.58 -20.17
N PRO A 100 17.49 -13.77 -19.99
CA PRO A 100 17.90 -14.22 -18.67
C PRO A 100 19.28 -13.67 -18.33
N PHE A 101 19.36 -12.86 -17.26
CA PHE A 101 20.62 -12.51 -16.62
C PHE A 101 20.96 -13.54 -15.53
N SER A 102 22.12 -14.16 -15.67
CA SER A 102 22.71 -15.14 -14.77
C SER A 102 23.35 -14.49 -13.54
N LEU A 103 23.05 -15.04 -12.36
CA LEU A 103 23.69 -14.76 -11.07
C LEU A 103 25.15 -15.26 -11.02
N PRO A 104 26.09 -14.56 -10.36
CA PRO A 104 27.35 -15.17 -9.93
C PRO A 104 27.21 -15.79 -8.54
N SER A 105 27.70 -17.03 -8.44
CA SER A 105 27.79 -17.88 -7.26
C SER A 105 28.80 -17.39 -6.22
N CYS A 106 28.45 -17.55 -4.95
CA CYS A 106 29.35 -17.52 -3.80
C CYS A 106 30.37 -18.67 -3.86
N THR A 107 31.65 -18.39 -3.62
CA THR A 107 32.61 -19.36 -3.08
C THR A 107 33.53 -18.69 -2.07
N ALA A 108 33.70 -19.39 -0.94
CA ALA A 108 34.40 -18.98 0.27
C ALA A 108 35.94 -18.94 0.11
N SER A 109 36.57 -18.05 0.88
CA SER A 109 37.99 -18.06 1.25
C SER A 109 38.30 -19.20 2.24
N PRO A 110 39.57 -19.62 2.44
CA PRO A 110 40.38 -18.93 3.46
C PRO A 110 41.93 -18.90 3.28
N CYS A 111 42.53 -17.98 4.07
CA CYS A 111 43.86 -17.99 4.71
C CYS A 111 45.13 -17.36 4.05
N ARG A 112 45.55 -16.26 4.71
CA ARG A 112 46.90 -15.84 5.19
C ARG A 112 48.11 -15.73 4.23
N GLY A 113 48.79 -14.57 4.29
CA GLY A 113 50.26 -14.49 4.13
C GLY A 113 50.86 -13.18 3.60
N GLN A 114 51.21 -12.27 4.52
CA GLN A 114 52.34 -11.31 4.56
C GLN A 114 53.09 -10.78 3.29
N SER A 115 53.24 -9.45 3.30
CA SER A 115 54.42 -8.61 2.97
C SER A 115 55.24 -8.86 1.71
N SER A 116 55.36 -7.83 0.85
CA SER A 116 56.54 -6.94 0.74
C SER A 116 56.60 -6.23 -0.61
N ASN A 117 56.89 -4.93 -0.58
CA ASN A 117 57.39 -4.12 -1.69
C ASN A 117 58.89 -4.44 -1.90
N PRO A 118 59.47 -4.25 -3.10
CA PRO A 118 60.16 -2.97 -3.30
C PRO A 118 60.15 -2.38 -4.73
N THR A 119 60.39 -1.08 -4.69
CA THR A 119 60.75 0.00 -5.62
C THR A 119 61.69 -0.25 -6.82
N LEU A 120 61.60 0.71 -7.76
CA LEU A 120 62.62 1.33 -8.66
C LEU A 120 62.82 0.77 -10.08
N HIS A 121 62.44 1.55 -11.10
CA HIS A 121 63.36 2.48 -11.79
C HIS A 121 62.65 3.38 -12.82
N ALA A 122 63.09 4.64 -12.85
CA ALA A 122 62.67 5.71 -13.76
C ALA A 122 63.33 5.60 -15.14
N HIS A 123 62.63 6.06 -16.18
CA HIS A 123 63.23 6.82 -17.29
C HIS A 123 62.13 7.55 -18.11
N GLN A 124 62.30 8.87 -18.21
CA GLN A 124 61.73 9.80 -19.20
C GLN A 124 62.94 10.55 -19.82
N PRO A 125 62.80 11.42 -20.84
CA PRO A 125 61.66 11.69 -21.72
C PRO A 125 62.07 11.85 -23.22
N SER A 126 61.09 12.01 -24.12
CA SER A 126 61.29 12.85 -25.31
C SER A 126 60.00 13.55 -25.74
N GLN A 127 60.17 14.82 -26.07
CA GLN A 127 59.16 15.81 -26.46
C GLN A 127 58.79 15.66 -27.93
N THR A 128 57.56 16.06 -28.30
CA THR A 128 57.29 16.98 -29.43
C THR A 128 55.83 17.47 -29.40
N ASN A 129 55.68 18.79 -29.38
CA ASN A 129 54.48 19.56 -29.76
C ASN A 129 54.41 19.65 -31.32
N PRO A 130 53.26 19.96 -31.95
CA PRO A 130 52.86 21.37 -32.11
C PRO A 130 51.34 21.70 -32.06
N SER A 131 51.09 22.86 -31.45
CA SER A 131 50.15 23.97 -31.76
C SER A 131 49.19 23.90 -32.97
N SER A 132 47.93 24.30 -32.76
CA SER A 132 47.19 25.44 -33.37
C SER A 132 45.70 25.38 -32.95
N LEU A 133 45.14 26.36 -32.23
CA LEU A 133 44.53 27.65 -32.65
C LEU A 133 43.17 27.54 -33.38
N ASP A 134 42.12 27.68 -32.56
CA ASP A 134 40.89 28.49 -32.66
C ASP A 134 40.08 28.69 -33.97
N LEU A 135 38.76 28.79 -33.70
CA LEU A 135 37.76 29.76 -34.18
C LEU A 135 36.62 29.29 -35.14
N PHE A 136 35.43 29.21 -34.53
CA PHE A 136 34.11 29.80 -34.90
C PHE A 136 33.23 29.27 -36.06
N ALA A 137 31.97 29.01 -35.65
CA ALA A 137 30.69 29.52 -36.17
C ALA A 137 29.86 28.77 -37.26
N ASP A 138 28.59 28.55 -36.86
CA ASP A 138 27.30 28.70 -37.56
C ASP A 138 26.87 27.81 -38.76
N MET A 139 25.86 26.96 -38.48
CA MET A 139 24.52 26.77 -39.11
C MET A 139 24.33 26.78 -40.66
N PRO A 140 23.18 26.30 -41.22
CA PRO A 140 22.31 25.14 -40.96
C PRO A 140 21.96 24.37 -42.27
N HIS A 141 21.15 23.30 -42.19
CA HIS A 141 20.04 22.90 -43.12
C HIS A 141 19.86 21.39 -43.39
N GLN A 142 18.60 20.96 -43.17
CA GLN A 142 17.73 20.14 -44.03
C GLN A 142 18.08 18.65 -44.34
N GLN A 143 17.15 17.79 -43.89
CA GLN A 143 16.76 16.51 -44.51
C GLN A 143 16.33 16.68 -45.99
N PRO A 144 16.37 15.63 -46.83
CA PRO A 144 15.21 14.72 -46.96
C PRO A 144 15.57 13.23 -47.21
N ALA A 145 14.51 12.42 -47.20
CA ALA A 145 14.45 10.96 -47.22
C ALA A 145 14.49 10.30 -48.62
N ALA A 146 14.68 8.97 -48.57
CA ALA A 146 14.12 7.90 -49.41
C ALA A 146 14.75 7.55 -50.78
N THR A 147 15.27 6.31 -50.88
CA THR A 147 15.22 5.31 -51.99
C THR A 147 16.21 4.18 -51.62
N LEU A 148 16.09 2.88 -51.92
CA LEU A 148 15.17 2.05 -52.68
C LEU A 148 15.53 0.58 -52.35
N ASP A 149 14.53 -0.30 -52.32
CA ASP A 149 14.62 -1.76 -52.30
C ASP A 149 15.73 -2.37 -53.18
N LYS A 150 16.41 -3.38 -52.65
CA LYS A 150 17.00 -4.45 -53.50
C LYS A 150 17.39 -5.70 -52.70
N TYR A 151 16.83 -6.83 -53.16
CA TYR A 151 17.27 -8.23 -53.04
C TYR A 151 16.48 -9.19 -52.14
N HIS A 152 15.49 -9.82 -52.78
CA HIS A 152 14.97 -11.14 -52.47
C HIS A 152 15.54 -12.18 -53.46
N GLN A 153 15.77 -13.41 -52.96
CA GLN A 153 15.77 -14.73 -53.66
C GLN A 153 17.05 -15.28 -54.33
N MET A 154 17.70 -16.23 -53.61
CA MET A 154 18.26 -17.54 -54.04
C MET A 154 19.06 -18.10 -52.83
N ARG A 155 19.08 -19.37 -52.40
CA ARG A 155 18.82 -20.68 -53.00
C ARG A 155 18.75 -21.74 -51.88
N LEU A 156 18.01 -22.82 -52.12
CA LEU A 156 17.80 -23.99 -51.24
C LEU A 156 18.98 -25.00 -51.22
N SER A 157 18.99 -25.77 -50.11
CA SER A 157 19.35 -27.20 -49.91
C SER A 157 20.81 -27.71 -49.86
N ARG A 158 21.20 -28.27 -48.69
CA ARG A 158 21.95 -29.54 -48.54
C ARG A 158 21.74 -30.19 -47.15
N ARG A 159 21.70 -31.52 -47.16
CA ARG A 159 21.25 -32.49 -46.14
C ARG A 159 22.30 -32.86 -45.06
N MET A 160 21.76 -33.22 -43.89
CA MET A 160 22.07 -34.30 -42.91
C MET A 160 23.51 -34.56 -42.38
N ASN A 161 23.64 -34.59 -41.05
CA ASN A 161 24.25 -35.70 -40.30
C ASN A 161 23.84 -35.67 -38.81
N ASP A 162 23.57 -36.85 -38.25
CA ASP A 162 22.96 -37.17 -36.95
C ASP A 162 23.88 -37.05 -35.71
N GLY A 163 23.26 -36.88 -34.54
CA GLY A 163 23.84 -37.11 -33.20
C GLY A 163 22.91 -36.63 -32.06
N PRO A 164 22.70 -37.39 -30.96
CA PRO A 164 21.44 -37.43 -30.23
C PRO A 164 21.28 -36.30 -29.20
N ARG A 165 20.06 -35.76 -29.09
CA ARG A 165 19.66 -34.91 -27.95
C ARG A 165 18.46 -35.52 -27.25
N GLU A 166 18.58 -35.50 -25.92
CA GLU A 166 17.71 -36.05 -24.91
C GLU A 166 16.26 -35.57 -25.05
N THR A 167 15.32 -36.51 -24.98
CA THR A 167 13.88 -36.21 -24.97
C THR A 167 13.44 -35.76 -23.58
N CYS A 168 13.00 -34.52 -23.50
CA CYS A 168 12.43 -33.87 -22.32
C CYS A 168 11.06 -34.50 -21.94
N SER A 169 10.88 -34.79 -20.65
CA SER A 169 9.75 -35.53 -20.05
C SER A 169 8.43 -34.76 -19.93
N CYS A 170 8.05 -33.96 -20.92
CA CYS A 170 6.87 -33.09 -20.83
C CYS A 170 5.56 -33.74 -21.32
N SER A 171 5.61 -34.88 -22.02
CA SER A 171 4.40 -35.48 -22.64
C SER A 171 3.57 -36.39 -21.72
N LEU A 172 4.16 -36.98 -20.67
CA LEU A 172 3.45 -37.95 -19.82
C LEU A 172 2.48 -37.29 -18.84
N GLN A 173 2.85 -36.12 -18.28
CA GLN A 173 1.98 -35.35 -17.37
C GLN A 173 0.74 -34.80 -18.09
N GLN A 174 0.88 -34.42 -19.35
CA GLN A 174 -0.23 -33.88 -20.14
C GLN A 174 -1.27 -34.96 -20.49
N GLN A 175 -0.82 -36.21 -20.74
CA GLN A 175 -1.71 -37.35 -20.91
C GLN A 175 -2.42 -37.75 -19.61
N GLN A 176 -1.72 -37.71 -18.48
CA GLN A 176 -2.33 -38.00 -17.16
C GLN A 176 -3.38 -36.97 -16.78
N PHE A 177 -3.16 -35.69 -17.09
CA PHE A 177 -4.15 -34.63 -16.86
C PHE A 177 -5.40 -34.81 -17.74
N TYR A 178 -5.22 -35.18 -19.00
CA TYR A 178 -6.33 -35.44 -19.92
C TYR A 178 -7.19 -36.64 -19.48
N GLU A 179 -6.56 -37.75 -19.07
CA GLU A 179 -7.28 -38.92 -18.55
C GLU A 179 -7.98 -38.64 -17.21
N PHE A 180 -7.41 -37.77 -16.37
CA PHE A 180 -8.04 -37.33 -15.13
C PHE A 180 -9.29 -36.48 -15.40
N GLN A 181 -9.22 -35.52 -16.33
CA GLN A 181 -10.37 -34.70 -16.74
C GLN A 181 -11.52 -35.56 -17.31
N LYS A 182 -11.18 -36.58 -18.10
CA LYS A 182 -12.16 -37.53 -18.66
C LYS A 182 -12.88 -38.33 -17.58
N LYS A 183 -12.16 -38.76 -16.53
CA LYS A 183 -12.75 -39.48 -15.37
C LYS A 183 -13.66 -38.59 -14.53
N ILE A 184 -13.35 -37.29 -14.40
CA ILE A 184 -14.25 -36.34 -13.73
C ILE A 184 -15.53 -36.15 -14.54
N GLN A 185 -15.44 -35.92 -15.85
CA GLN A 185 -16.63 -35.75 -16.68
C GLN A 185 -17.53 -36.99 -16.68
N GLN A 186 -16.97 -38.20 -16.75
CA GLN A 186 -17.74 -39.45 -16.65
C GLN A 186 -18.45 -39.63 -15.30
N LYS A 187 -17.82 -39.21 -14.19
CA LYS A 187 -18.47 -39.22 -12.87
C LYS A 187 -19.60 -38.21 -12.78
N THR A 188 -19.47 -37.03 -13.40
CA THR A 188 -20.51 -36.01 -13.40
C THR A 188 -21.73 -36.39 -14.24
N THR A 189 -21.55 -37.09 -15.38
CA THR A 189 -22.67 -37.57 -16.20
C THR A 189 -23.47 -38.68 -15.52
N THR A 190 -22.85 -39.47 -14.63
CA THR A 190 -23.51 -40.59 -13.94
C THR A 190 -24.42 -40.11 -12.80
N VAL A 191 -24.17 -38.93 -12.23
CA VAL A 191 -24.95 -38.35 -11.12
C VAL A 191 -26.22 -37.63 -11.62
N LEU A 192 -26.25 -37.19 -12.87
CA LEU A 192 -27.37 -36.43 -13.45
C LEU A 192 -28.52 -37.30 -14.02
N ALA A 193 -28.42 -38.63 -13.94
CA ALA A 193 -29.40 -39.56 -14.52
C ALA A 193 -30.45 -40.12 -13.53
N ALA A 194 -30.37 -39.79 -12.23
CA ALA A 194 -31.30 -40.31 -11.23
C ALA A 194 -32.29 -39.22 -10.75
N LYS A 195 -33.58 -39.36 -11.12
CA LYS A 195 -34.68 -38.56 -10.55
C LYS A 195 -34.90 -38.93 -9.07
N PRO A 196 -34.97 -37.98 -8.13
CA PRO A 196 -35.38 -38.28 -6.76
C PRO A 196 -36.91 -38.30 -6.66
N GLN A 197 -37.45 -39.38 -6.10
CA GLN A 197 -38.85 -39.51 -5.68
C GLN A 197 -38.96 -39.10 -4.20
N PRO A 198 -39.98 -38.35 -3.76
CA PRO A 198 -40.07 -37.90 -2.37
C PRO A 198 -40.64 -39.00 -1.47
N SER A 199 -40.01 -39.25 -0.33
CA SER A 199 -40.55 -40.04 0.77
C SER A 199 -39.94 -39.60 2.11
N PRO A 200 -40.66 -39.82 3.23
CA PRO A 200 -40.91 -38.79 4.22
C PRO A 200 -39.83 -38.67 5.30
N VAL A 201 -39.82 -37.48 5.91
CA VAL A 201 -38.99 -37.03 7.03
C VAL A 201 -39.02 -38.02 8.20
N ALA A 202 -37.83 -38.40 8.67
CA ALA A 202 -37.61 -38.87 10.03
C ALA A 202 -36.35 -38.16 10.59
N PRO A 203 -36.41 -37.62 11.83
CA PRO A 203 -35.32 -36.84 12.40
C PRO A 203 -34.25 -37.73 13.04
N ASN A 204 -33.02 -37.23 13.02
CA ASN A 204 -31.82 -37.74 13.70
C ASN A 204 -31.21 -39.03 13.15
N ILE A 205 -30.03 -38.89 12.51
CA ILE A 205 -28.76 -39.59 12.82
C ILE A 205 -27.62 -38.98 11.96
N LYS A 206 -26.60 -38.41 12.63
CA LYS A 206 -25.23 -38.02 12.17
C LYS A 206 -25.02 -36.74 11.32
N LYS A 207 -25.21 -35.57 11.94
CA LYS A 207 -24.65 -34.25 11.52
C LYS A 207 -23.13 -34.10 11.85
N SER A 208 -22.29 -35.13 11.71
CA SER A 208 -20.92 -35.11 12.27
C SER A 208 -19.75 -35.33 11.29
N ARG A 209 -19.95 -35.09 9.99
CA ARG A 209 -18.83 -35.14 9.01
C ARG A 209 -18.80 -34.02 7.98
N GLU A 210 -19.86 -33.24 7.86
CA GLU A 210 -19.90 -32.16 6.88
C GLU A 210 -19.23 -30.92 7.51
N ARG A 211 -18.13 -30.46 6.88
CA ARG A 211 -17.39 -29.26 7.30
C ARG A 211 -17.66 -28.08 6.37
N VAL A 212 -18.53 -28.26 5.38
CA VAL A 212 -18.97 -27.22 4.47
C VAL A 212 -20.44 -26.95 4.74
N PHE A 213 -20.77 -25.72 5.05
CA PHE A 213 -22.12 -25.30 5.36
C PHE A 213 -22.63 -24.32 4.31
N TYR A 214 -23.88 -24.48 3.91
CA TYR A 214 -24.49 -23.67 2.86
C TYR A 214 -25.63 -22.84 3.45
N PRO A 215 -25.56 -21.50 3.43
CA PRO A 215 -26.60 -20.66 4.00
C PRO A 215 -28.00 -20.87 3.43
N ILE A 216 -28.11 -21.28 2.16
CA ILE A 216 -29.39 -21.60 1.51
C ILE A 216 -30.13 -22.74 2.26
N VAL A 217 -29.40 -23.71 2.81
CA VAL A 217 -30.00 -24.81 3.60
C VAL A 217 -30.63 -24.31 4.90
N TYR A 218 -30.15 -23.16 5.40
CA TYR A 218 -30.67 -22.48 6.59
C TYR A 218 -31.70 -21.41 6.25
N GLY A 219 -32.13 -21.32 4.98
CA GLY A 219 -33.15 -20.38 4.52
C GLY A 219 -32.61 -19.01 4.06
N ALA A 220 -31.30 -18.89 3.83
CA ALA A 220 -30.76 -17.68 3.21
C ALA A 220 -31.27 -17.56 1.77
N ASP A 221 -31.60 -16.34 1.35
CA ASP A 221 -32.11 -16.03 0.02
C ASP A 221 -30.98 -15.48 -0.86
N PRO A 222 -30.46 -16.27 -1.82
CA PRO A 222 -29.38 -15.87 -2.72
C PRO A 222 -29.85 -14.91 -3.83
N THR A 223 -31.13 -14.52 -3.85
CA THR A 223 -31.64 -13.51 -4.80
C THR A 223 -31.53 -12.09 -4.25
N GLY A 224 -31.41 -11.93 -2.93
CA GLY A 224 -31.35 -10.65 -2.23
C GLY A 224 -32.72 -10.01 -2.04
N ALA A 225 -33.81 -10.73 -2.32
CA ALA A 225 -35.17 -10.24 -2.15
C ALA A 225 -35.61 -10.28 -0.68
N GLN A 226 -35.12 -11.27 0.08
CA GLN A 226 -35.40 -11.48 1.50
C GLN A 226 -34.13 -11.35 2.34
N ASP A 227 -34.31 -10.92 3.58
CA ASP A 227 -33.21 -10.80 4.54
C ASP A 227 -32.62 -12.18 4.88
N SER A 228 -31.31 -12.31 4.71
CA SER A 228 -30.55 -13.54 4.95
C SER A 228 -29.79 -13.53 6.28
N SER A 229 -29.92 -12.46 7.07
CA SER A 229 -29.12 -12.29 8.28
C SER A 229 -29.29 -13.43 9.29
N ASP A 230 -30.52 -13.85 9.60
CA ASP A 230 -30.76 -14.93 10.57
C ASP A 230 -30.30 -16.30 10.07
N ALA A 231 -30.48 -16.57 8.78
CA ALA A 231 -30.03 -17.81 8.17
C ALA A 231 -28.50 -17.93 8.22
N ILE A 232 -27.78 -16.89 7.81
CA ILE A 232 -26.31 -16.86 7.85
C ILE A 232 -25.80 -16.94 9.30
N GLN A 233 -26.43 -16.23 10.24
CA GLN A 233 -26.07 -16.33 11.66
C GLN A 233 -26.28 -17.75 12.20
N SER A 234 -27.38 -18.42 11.81
CA SER A 234 -27.67 -19.80 12.24
C SER A 234 -26.66 -20.80 11.68
N VAL A 235 -26.27 -20.65 10.41
CA VAL A 235 -25.21 -21.46 9.78
C VAL A 235 -23.93 -21.36 10.58
N LEU A 236 -23.56 -20.12 10.94
CA LEU A 236 -22.36 -19.80 11.66
C LEU A 236 -22.36 -20.44 13.04
N GLU A 237 -23.46 -20.31 13.78
CA GLU A 237 -23.62 -20.95 15.09
C GLU A 237 -23.49 -22.48 15.04
N ASP A 238 -24.06 -23.12 14.02
CA ASP A 238 -23.91 -24.57 13.77
C ASP A 238 -22.47 -24.93 13.39
N ALA A 239 -21.82 -24.13 12.54
CA ALA A 239 -20.43 -24.28 12.14
C ALA A 239 -19.48 -24.21 13.35
N LEU A 240 -19.75 -23.32 14.31
CA LEU A 240 -18.98 -23.20 15.55
C LEU A 240 -19.07 -24.44 16.46
N GLN A 241 -20.06 -25.31 16.26
CA GLN A 241 -20.17 -26.56 17.01
C GLN A 241 -19.29 -27.68 16.45
N VAL A 242 -18.68 -27.51 15.26
CA VAL A 242 -17.81 -28.52 14.61
C VAL A 242 -16.37 -28.49 15.15
N GLN A 243 -16.24 -28.36 16.46
CA GLN A 243 -14.98 -28.41 17.18
C GLN A 243 -14.48 -29.86 17.33
N ASN A 244 -13.15 -30.05 17.34
CA ASN A 244 -12.51 -31.35 17.54
C ASN A 244 -11.94 -31.54 18.97
N GLY A 245 -12.13 -30.55 19.86
CA GLY A 245 -11.59 -30.55 21.23
C GLY A 245 -10.12 -30.14 21.33
N ILE A 246 -9.49 -29.78 20.21
CA ILE A 246 -8.15 -29.20 20.15
C ILE A 246 -8.30 -27.68 20.21
N GLU A 247 -7.31 -27.02 20.81
CA GLU A 247 -7.21 -25.57 20.85
C GLU A 247 -6.05 -25.11 19.96
N LEU A 248 -6.21 -23.94 19.35
CA LEU A 248 -5.12 -23.21 18.69
C LEU A 248 -4.33 -22.46 19.78
N LEU A 249 -4.69 -21.21 20.06
CA LEU A 249 -4.32 -20.54 21.31
C LEU A 249 -5.18 -21.00 22.50
N PRO A 250 -4.70 -20.82 23.76
CA PRO A 250 -5.47 -21.16 24.95
C PRO A 250 -6.88 -20.57 24.91
N GLY A 251 -7.89 -21.45 24.97
CA GLY A 251 -9.30 -21.08 24.92
C GLY A 251 -9.86 -20.79 23.52
N ILE A 252 -9.09 -20.93 22.43
CA ILE A 252 -9.60 -20.80 21.05
C ILE A 252 -9.74 -22.19 20.44
N LYS A 253 -10.97 -22.60 20.14
CA LYS A 253 -11.27 -23.94 19.64
C LYS A 253 -10.92 -24.08 18.17
N ASP A 254 -10.24 -25.17 17.83
CA ASP A 254 -10.02 -25.58 16.45
C ASP A 254 -11.29 -26.19 15.86
N LEU A 255 -11.81 -25.58 14.80
CA LEU A 255 -12.97 -26.10 14.05
C LEU A 255 -12.56 -27.10 12.96
N GLY A 256 -11.27 -27.36 12.77
CA GLY A 256 -10.75 -28.33 11.82
C GLY A 256 -11.07 -27.97 10.36
N GLY A 257 -11.00 -26.68 10.01
CA GLY A 257 -11.19 -26.19 8.64
C GLY A 257 -12.65 -26.14 8.18
N VAL A 258 -13.55 -25.63 9.01
CA VAL A 258 -14.95 -25.38 8.61
C VAL A 258 -15.02 -24.28 7.55
N VAL A 259 -15.85 -24.52 6.54
CA VAL A 259 -16.18 -23.61 5.44
C VAL A 259 -17.67 -23.28 5.47
N ILE A 260 -17.99 -22.00 5.32
CA ILE A 260 -19.34 -21.56 4.97
C ILE A 260 -19.29 -21.11 3.52
N ASP A 261 -19.97 -21.83 2.63
CA ASP A 261 -19.95 -21.58 1.19
C ASP A 261 -21.24 -20.85 0.80
N LEU A 262 -21.11 -19.61 0.32
CA LEU A 262 -22.23 -18.78 -0.13
C LEU A 262 -22.77 -19.21 -1.50
N GLN A 263 -22.08 -20.08 -2.26
CA GLN A 263 -22.50 -20.60 -3.56
C GLN A 263 -22.86 -19.54 -4.63
N GLY A 264 -22.42 -18.30 -4.47
CA GLY A 264 -22.84 -17.19 -5.31
C GLY A 264 -24.19 -16.58 -4.91
N GLY A 265 -24.58 -15.50 -5.59
CA GLY A 265 -25.86 -14.82 -5.37
C GLY A 265 -25.76 -13.60 -4.47
N ASN A 266 -26.88 -12.92 -4.28
CA ASN A 266 -27.01 -11.70 -3.50
C ASN A 266 -27.71 -12.04 -2.19
N TYR A 267 -27.09 -11.73 -1.07
CA TYR A 267 -27.65 -11.97 0.26
C TYR A 267 -27.89 -10.62 0.93
N LEU A 268 -29.16 -10.25 1.09
CA LEU A 268 -29.51 -9.03 1.81
C LEU A 268 -29.20 -9.22 3.30
N ILE A 269 -28.46 -8.29 3.88
CA ILE A 269 -28.08 -8.29 5.31
C ILE A 269 -28.70 -7.05 5.98
N SER A 270 -29.74 -7.27 6.78
CA SER A 270 -30.44 -6.20 7.48
C SER A 270 -29.80 -5.84 8.84
N LYS A 271 -29.08 -6.80 9.44
CA LYS A 271 -28.41 -6.67 10.75
C LYS A 271 -27.01 -7.31 10.74
N PRO A 272 -26.07 -6.86 11.60
CA PRO A 272 -24.72 -7.39 11.63
C PRO A 272 -24.67 -8.91 11.84
N ILE A 273 -23.77 -9.58 11.11
CA ILE A 273 -23.48 -11.00 11.29
C ILE A 273 -22.27 -11.13 12.20
N ARG A 274 -22.51 -11.48 13.47
CA ARG A 274 -21.43 -11.61 14.45
C ARG A 274 -20.65 -12.87 14.18
N HIS A 275 -19.33 -12.81 14.33
CA HIS A 275 -18.34 -13.84 13.98
C HIS A 275 -18.08 -14.02 12.48
N LEU A 276 -18.68 -13.19 11.62
CA LEU A 276 -18.42 -13.16 10.19
C LEU A 276 -18.10 -11.73 9.73
N ILE A 277 -19.06 -10.81 9.79
CA ILE A 277 -18.84 -9.42 9.36
C ILE A 277 -18.28 -8.57 10.51
N GLU A 278 -18.63 -8.93 11.74
CA GLU A 278 -18.02 -8.43 12.97
C GLU A 278 -17.35 -9.59 13.71
N LEU A 279 -16.02 -9.70 13.67
CA LEU A 279 -15.27 -10.62 14.52
C LEU A 279 -15.16 -10.00 15.92
N TRP A 280 -16.24 -10.11 16.69
CA TRP A 280 -16.42 -9.39 17.94
C TRP A 280 -16.82 -10.31 19.10
N ALA A 281 -15.95 -10.43 20.11
CA ALA A 281 -16.26 -11.17 21.33
C ALA A 281 -17.15 -10.33 22.25
N PRO A 282 -18.12 -10.93 22.97
CA PRO A 282 -19.06 -10.18 23.83
C PRO A 282 -18.39 -9.25 24.87
N ASN A 283 -17.16 -9.57 25.28
CA ASN A 283 -16.39 -8.80 26.26
C ASN A 283 -15.45 -7.76 25.62
N SER A 284 -15.26 -7.80 24.30
CA SER A 284 -14.44 -6.82 23.60
C SER A 284 -15.16 -5.48 23.59
N GLN A 285 -14.45 -4.42 23.98
CA GLN A 285 -14.94 -3.05 23.86
C GLN A 285 -14.32 -2.41 22.62
N PRO A 286 -15.14 -1.90 21.67
CA PRO A 286 -14.65 -1.10 20.56
C PRO A 286 -13.88 0.11 21.06
N LEU A 287 -12.82 0.47 20.36
CA LEU A 287 -12.06 1.68 20.67
C LEU A 287 -12.88 2.90 20.26
N THR A 288 -13.34 3.67 21.25
CA THR A 288 -14.20 4.84 21.02
C THR A 288 -13.43 6.11 20.69
N ASN A 289 -12.14 6.17 21.03
CA ASN A 289 -11.13 7.16 20.62
C ASN A 289 -9.85 6.91 21.43
N SER A 290 -8.74 6.51 20.80
CA SER A 290 -7.43 6.73 21.44
C SER A 290 -6.28 6.54 20.47
N GLU A 291 -5.60 7.65 20.19
CA GLU A 291 -4.16 7.65 19.96
C GLU A 291 -3.48 7.06 21.20
N GLY A 292 -2.65 6.03 21.03
CA GLY A 292 -1.88 5.47 22.13
C GLY A 292 -1.64 3.97 21.99
N TYR A 293 -0.40 3.61 22.31
CA TYR A 293 0.14 2.25 22.43
C TYR A 293 -0.90 1.20 22.86
N PHE A 294 -1.18 0.25 21.98
CA PHE A 294 -2.13 -0.83 22.23
C PHE A 294 -1.54 -1.82 23.23
N ASP A 295 -2.27 -2.06 24.33
CA ASP A 295 -1.90 -3.09 25.29
C ASP A 295 -2.06 -4.48 24.64
N GLN A 296 -0.93 -5.09 24.28
CA GLN A 296 -0.82 -6.46 23.75
C GLN A 296 -1.40 -7.53 24.70
N LYS A 297 -1.84 -7.15 25.91
CA LYS A 297 -2.46 -8.06 26.89
C LYS A 297 -3.95 -8.32 26.67
N SER A 298 -4.58 -7.71 25.66
CA SER A 298 -5.98 -8.05 25.35
C SER A 298 -6.04 -9.50 24.84
N PRO A 299 -6.86 -10.37 25.47
CA PRO A 299 -6.92 -11.78 25.09
C PRO A 299 -7.45 -11.91 23.66
N ILE A 300 -6.71 -12.66 22.82
CA ILE A 300 -7.16 -13.04 21.48
C ILE A 300 -8.38 -13.97 21.64
N SER A 301 -9.45 -13.65 20.92
CA SER A 301 -10.73 -14.36 20.96
C SER A 301 -11.00 -15.15 19.68
N TYR A 302 -10.40 -14.74 18.55
CA TYR A 302 -10.55 -15.38 17.25
C TYR A 302 -9.21 -15.55 16.58
N GLU A 303 -9.07 -16.63 15.83
CA GLU A 303 -7.83 -16.96 15.15
C GLU A 303 -8.08 -17.64 13.81
N ASP A 304 -7.19 -17.44 12.85
CA ASP A 304 -7.14 -18.23 11.62
C ASP A 304 -8.42 -18.13 10.77
N ILE A 305 -9.04 -16.94 10.77
CA ILE A 305 -10.25 -16.67 9.98
C ILE A 305 -9.90 -16.14 8.60
N THR A 306 -10.57 -16.65 7.57
CA THR A 306 -10.35 -16.23 6.17
C THR A 306 -11.64 -15.76 5.53
N PHE A 307 -11.60 -14.58 4.90
CA PHE A 307 -12.61 -14.03 4.00
C PHE A 307 -12.04 -13.99 2.60
N ARG A 308 -12.76 -14.57 1.65
CA ARG A 308 -12.26 -14.77 0.30
C ARG A 308 -13.35 -14.71 -0.76
N ASP A 309 -13.09 -13.99 -1.85
CA ASP A 309 -13.94 -13.91 -3.05
C ASP A 309 -15.38 -13.43 -2.74
N ILE A 310 -15.50 -12.39 -1.89
CA ILE A 310 -16.77 -11.79 -1.46
C ILE A 310 -16.85 -10.33 -1.88
N LEU A 311 -18.00 -9.89 -2.41
CA LEU A 311 -18.31 -8.46 -2.55
C LEU A 311 -19.21 -8.00 -1.38
N PHE A 312 -18.71 -7.03 -0.62
CA PHE A 312 -19.44 -6.34 0.43
C PHE A 312 -19.98 -5.02 -0.11
N ASP A 313 -21.30 -4.91 -0.27
CA ASP A 313 -21.98 -3.67 -0.66
C ASP A 313 -22.68 -3.07 0.56
N SER A 314 -22.07 -2.05 1.16
CA SER A 314 -22.64 -1.39 2.34
C SER A 314 -23.83 -0.48 2.00
N SER A 315 -24.19 -0.34 0.72
CA SER A 315 -25.34 0.43 0.19
C SER A 315 -25.45 1.85 0.77
N TYR A 316 -24.30 2.52 0.88
CA TYR A 316 -24.10 3.84 1.45
C TYR A 316 -24.46 3.92 2.94
N ARG A 317 -24.24 2.82 3.68
CA ARG A 317 -24.56 2.71 5.11
C ARG A 317 -23.46 1.97 5.86
N GLY A 318 -22.76 2.68 6.74
CA GLY A 318 -21.76 2.08 7.62
C GLY A 318 -20.55 1.55 6.83
N GLY A 319 -20.06 0.38 7.24
CA GLY A 319 -18.81 -0.21 6.76
C GLY A 319 -18.96 -1.61 6.19
N GLY A 320 -17.82 -2.26 5.92
CA GLY A 320 -17.74 -3.65 5.46
C GLY A 320 -17.43 -4.59 6.62
N ILE A 321 -16.16 -4.88 6.88
CA ILE A 321 -15.70 -5.83 7.90
C ILE A 321 -15.15 -5.11 9.13
N PHE A 322 -15.51 -5.58 10.32
CA PHE A 322 -14.91 -5.19 11.59
C PHE A 322 -14.20 -6.38 12.25
N VAL A 323 -12.88 -6.27 12.46
CA VAL A 323 -12.04 -7.26 13.16
C VAL A 323 -11.60 -6.71 14.50
N ILE A 324 -11.88 -7.41 15.60
CA ILE A 324 -11.38 -7.02 16.93
C ILE A 324 -10.86 -8.22 17.72
N ASP A 325 -9.81 -8.02 18.53
CA ASP A 325 -9.24 -9.05 19.43
C ASP A 325 -8.94 -10.38 18.72
N SER A 326 -8.40 -10.30 17.50
CA SER A 326 -8.23 -11.43 16.59
C SER A 326 -6.77 -11.58 16.15
N ALA A 327 -6.35 -12.80 15.81
CA ALA A 327 -5.02 -13.07 15.26
C ALA A 327 -5.08 -13.87 13.95
N ARG A 328 -4.10 -13.67 13.06
CA ARG A 328 -3.93 -14.48 11.83
C ARG A 328 -5.19 -14.47 10.95
N ILE A 329 -5.74 -13.28 10.74
CA ILE A 329 -6.94 -13.06 9.91
C ILE A 329 -6.51 -12.77 8.48
N ARG A 330 -7.22 -13.33 7.49
CA ARG A 330 -6.95 -13.10 6.06
C ARG A 330 -8.20 -12.55 5.39
N ILE A 331 -8.06 -11.43 4.71
CA ILE A 331 -9.10 -10.82 3.86
C ILE A 331 -8.49 -10.67 2.49
N HIS A 332 -8.81 -11.55 1.54
CA HIS A 332 -8.18 -11.51 0.23
C HIS A 332 -9.15 -11.78 -0.92
N ASP A 333 -8.84 -11.24 -2.09
CA ASP A 333 -9.69 -11.34 -3.28
C ASP A 333 -11.12 -10.80 -3.05
N CYS A 334 -11.28 -9.81 -2.17
CA CYS A 334 -12.57 -9.23 -1.82
C CYS A 334 -12.81 -7.88 -2.51
N PHE A 335 -14.08 -7.51 -2.63
CA PHE A 335 -14.50 -6.23 -3.20
C PHE A 335 -15.38 -5.47 -2.20
N PHE A 336 -15.10 -4.21 -1.92
CA PHE A 336 -15.85 -3.41 -0.94
C PHE A 336 -16.39 -2.16 -1.62
N ILE A 337 -17.71 -2.00 -1.63
CA ILE A 337 -18.36 -0.83 -2.22
C ILE A 337 -19.37 -0.17 -1.29
N HIS A 338 -19.61 1.12 -1.57
CA HIS A 338 -20.68 1.88 -0.95
C HIS A 338 -20.59 1.98 0.58
N PHE A 339 -19.39 1.88 1.17
CA PHE A 339 -19.20 2.21 2.58
C PHE A 339 -19.21 3.73 2.79
N THR A 340 -19.72 4.17 3.95
CA THR A 340 -19.68 5.58 4.38
C THR A 340 -18.86 5.79 5.66
N SER A 341 -18.54 4.71 6.39
CA SER A 341 -17.55 4.68 7.47
C SER A 341 -16.30 3.92 7.00
N GLU A 342 -15.90 2.82 7.64
CA GLU A 342 -14.74 2.01 7.31
C GLU A 342 -15.10 0.81 6.43
N GLY A 343 -14.46 0.69 5.26
CA GLY A 343 -14.56 -0.54 4.45
C GLY A 343 -14.07 -1.76 5.23
N ILE A 344 -12.88 -1.65 5.82
CA ILE A 344 -12.31 -2.62 6.76
C ILE A 344 -11.78 -1.87 7.98
N LEU A 345 -12.23 -2.26 9.17
CA LEU A 345 -11.72 -1.76 10.45
C LEU A 345 -11.09 -2.91 11.24
N VAL A 346 -9.84 -2.75 11.65
CA VAL A 346 -9.11 -3.70 12.50
C VAL A 346 -8.73 -3.01 13.81
N GLN A 347 -9.12 -3.58 14.95
CA GLN A 347 -8.82 -3.04 16.27
C GLN A 347 -8.22 -4.10 17.19
N LYS A 348 -7.12 -3.77 17.87
CA LYS A 348 -6.41 -4.73 18.75
C LYS A 348 -6.00 -5.99 17.96
N GLY A 349 -5.56 -7.04 18.65
CA GLY A 349 -5.07 -8.25 17.98
C GLY A 349 -3.77 -8.04 17.20
N HIS A 350 -3.39 -9.02 16.39
CA HIS A 350 -2.13 -9.04 15.62
C HIS A 350 -2.34 -9.75 14.27
N GLU A 351 -1.46 -9.55 13.28
CA GLU A 351 -1.36 -10.43 12.10
C GLU A 351 -2.64 -10.53 11.24
N THR A 352 -3.28 -9.40 10.92
CA THR A 352 -4.31 -9.33 9.88
C THR A 352 -3.67 -9.03 8.52
N PHE A 353 -3.93 -9.89 7.53
CA PHE A 353 -3.43 -9.75 6.17
C PHE A 353 -4.56 -9.43 5.21
N ILE A 354 -4.47 -8.28 4.55
CA ILE A 354 -5.44 -7.81 3.55
C ILE A 354 -4.74 -7.79 2.20
N SER A 355 -5.20 -8.57 1.22
CA SER A 355 -4.52 -8.66 -0.07
C SER A 355 -5.44 -8.70 -1.27
N THR A 356 -4.93 -8.33 -2.44
CA THR A 356 -5.59 -8.54 -3.76
C THR A 356 -7.06 -8.07 -3.81
N SER A 357 -7.38 -7.03 -3.06
CA SER A 357 -8.75 -6.56 -2.83
C SER A 357 -8.96 -5.15 -3.39
N PHE A 358 -10.20 -4.81 -3.67
CA PHE A 358 -10.60 -3.51 -4.22
C PHE A 358 -11.60 -2.82 -3.30
N LEU A 359 -11.38 -1.54 -3.00
CA LEU A 359 -12.24 -0.79 -2.07
C LEU A 359 -12.61 0.58 -2.65
N GLY A 360 -13.90 0.89 -2.64
CA GLY A 360 -14.35 2.26 -2.86
C GLY A 360 -15.80 2.58 -2.49
N GLN A 361 -16.02 3.71 -1.83
CA GLN A 361 -17.32 4.27 -1.50
C GLN A 361 -18.24 4.46 -2.72
N ARG A 362 -17.68 4.72 -3.90
CA ARG A 362 -18.39 4.82 -5.19
C ARG A 362 -17.64 4.08 -6.27
N SER A 363 -18.34 3.26 -7.06
CA SER A 363 -17.74 2.64 -8.24
C SER A 363 -17.29 3.70 -9.24
N THR A 364 -15.97 3.82 -9.46
CA THR A 364 -15.36 4.78 -10.36
C THR A 364 -13.96 4.32 -10.79
N VAL A 365 -13.51 4.84 -11.94
CA VAL A 365 -12.15 4.67 -12.47
C VAL A 365 -11.39 6.01 -12.52
N GLY A 366 -11.83 6.98 -11.73
CA GLY A 366 -11.32 8.35 -11.70
C GLY A 366 -12.29 9.35 -12.33
N GLY A 367 -12.19 10.63 -11.93
CA GLY A 367 -13.01 11.72 -12.48
C GLY A 367 -14.47 11.71 -12.03
N ASP A 368 -14.79 11.10 -10.89
CA ASP A 368 -16.15 11.12 -10.33
C ASP A 368 -16.54 12.56 -9.94
N LYS A 369 -17.69 13.03 -10.42
CA LYS A 369 -18.18 14.40 -10.15
C LYS A 369 -18.44 14.66 -8.66
N GLY A 370 -18.71 13.62 -7.89
CA GLY A 370 -18.94 13.63 -6.45
C GLY A 370 -17.71 13.31 -5.61
N GLU A 371 -16.50 13.26 -6.18
CA GLU A 371 -15.26 12.94 -5.46
C GLU A 371 -15.03 13.81 -4.21
N ARG A 372 -15.39 15.10 -4.31
CA ARG A 372 -15.31 16.05 -3.18
C ARG A 372 -16.12 15.62 -1.97
N ASP A 373 -17.18 14.85 -2.19
CA ASP A 373 -18.12 14.40 -1.15
C ASP A 373 -17.81 12.98 -0.66
N PHE A 374 -16.72 12.35 -1.13
CA PHE A 374 -16.25 11.10 -0.52
C PHE A 374 -15.91 11.36 0.95
N SER A 375 -16.37 10.45 1.81
CA SER A 375 -16.39 10.61 3.26
C SER A 375 -15.83 9.40 4.01
N GLY A 376 -15.90 8.20 3.41
CA GLY A 376 -15.49 6.96 4.06
C GLY A 376 -13.97 6.78 4.13
N THR A 377 -13.56 5.83 4.96
CA THR A 377 -12.20 5.33 5.07
C THR A 377 -12.16 3.92 4.48
N ALA A 378 -11.23 3.61 3.58
CA ALA A 378 -11.21 2.25 3.01
C ALA A 378 -10.70 1.23 4.04
N ILE A 379 -9.55 1.49 4.66
CA ILE A 379 -8.95 0.60 5.67
C ILE A 379 -8.46 1.40 6.88
N ASP A 380 -8.83 0.98 8.09
CA ASP A 380 -8.30 1.53 9.34
C ASP A 380 -7.68 0.42 10.19
N LEU A 381 -6.36 0.49 10.38
CA LEU A 381 -5.56 -0.46 11.16
C LEU A 381 -5.17 0.13 12.51
N ALA A 382 -6.03 -0.11 13.51
CA ALA A 382 -5.78 0.16 14.93
C ALA A 382 -5.27 -1.09 15.66
N SER A 383 -4.27 -1.71 15.05
CA SER A 383 -3.67 -2.98 15.43
C SER A 383 -2.22 -3.04 14.91
N ASN A 384 -1.43 -3.96 15.45
CA ASN A 384 -0.01 -4.10 15.13
C ASN A 384 0.25 -5.33 14.25
N ASP A 385 1.42 -5.37 13.61
CA ASP A 385 1.92 -6.54 12.87
C ASP A 385 1.03 -6.99 11.69
N ASN A 386 0.31 -6.07 11.08
CA ASN A 386 -0.57 -6.33 9.94
C ASN A 386 0.14 -6.08 8.60
N ALA A 387 -0.40 -6.66 7.53
CA ALA A 387 0.07 -6.42 6.17
C ALA A 387 -1.09 -6.09 5.23
N VAL A 388 -0.89 -5.08 4.37
CA VAL A 388 -1.77 -4.79 3.22
C VAL A 388 -0.95 -4.89 1.95
N THR A 389 -1.30 -5.83 1.08
CA THR A 389 -0.49 -6.18 -0.11
C THR A 389 -1.34 -6.19 -1.37
N ASP A 390 -0.95 -5.44 -2.41
CA ASP A 390 -1.62 -5.48 -3.72
C ASP A 390 -3.11 -5.09 -3.66
N VAL A 391 -3.42 -4.00 -2.96
CA VAL A 391 -4.79 -3.49 -2.76
C VAL A 391 -5.00 -2.20 -3.53
N VAL A 392 -6.17 -2.08 -4.18
CA VAL A 392 -6.56 -0.87 -4.91
C VAL A 392 -7.67 -0.14 -4.17
N ILE A 393 -7.48 1.15 -3.92
CA ILE A 393 -8.45 2.02 -3.27
C ILE A 393 -8.84 3.14 -4.24
N PHE A 394 -10.06 3.06 -4.76
CA PHE A 394 -10.51 3.88 -5.89
C PHE A 394 -11.49 5.00 -5.51
N SER A 395 -12.07 4.96 -4.31
CA SER A 395 -12.88 6.09 -3.80
C SER A 395 -13.05 6.02 -2.29
N ALA A 396 -12.52 7.01 -1.59
CA ALA A 396 -12.61 7.17 -0.15
C ALA A 396 -12.11 8.58 0.21
N ALA A 397 -12.56 9.14 1.32
CA ALA A 397 -11.92 10.34 1.87
C ALA A 397 -10.48 10.04 2.31
N THR A 398 -10.30 8.90 2.99
CA THR A 398 -8.98 8.39 3.38
C THR A 398 -8.80 6.98 2.87
N GLY A 399 -7.68 6.69 2.21
CA GLY A 399 -7.39 5.33 1.77
C GLY A 399 -7.11 4.42 2.96
N ILE A 400 -5.94 4.57 3.58
CA ILE A 400 -5.51 3.75 4.72
C ILE A 400 -5.14 4.61 5.91
N ILE A 401 -5.60 4.25 7.12
CA ILE A 401 -5.13 4.82 8.38
C ILE A 401 -4.32 3.77 9.15
N LEU A 402 -3.07 4.11 9.49
CA LEU A 402 -2.19 3.30 10.32
C LEU A 402 -2.11 3.87 11.73
N ARG A 403 -2.93 3.33 12.65
CA ARG A 403 -2.94 3.71 14.07
C ARG A 403 -2.07 2.78 14.92
N GLY A 404 -1.76 1.57 14.46
CA GLY A 404 -0.84 0.64 15.12
C GLY A 404 0.57 0.61 14.53
N GLN A 405 1.44 -0.09 15.26
CA GLN A 405 2.87 -0.18 15.00
C GLN A 405 3.20 -1.38 14.10
N ALA A 406 4.39 -1.34 13.52
CA ALA A 406 4.99 -2.49 12.82
C ALA A 406 4.23 -3.01 11.58
N ASN A 407 3.27 -2.26 11.03
CA ASN A 407 2.53 -2.69 9.85
C ASN A 407 3.35 -2.52 8.55
N LEU A 408 3.00 -3.30 7.53
CA LEU A 408 3.57 -3.24 6.19
C LEU A 408 2.47 -2.92 5.17
N LEU A 409 2.67 -1.88 4.37
CA LEU A 409 1.89 -1.61 3.16
C LEU A 409 2.80 -1.82 1.94
N THR A 410 2.38 -2.65 0.99
CA THR A 410 3.12 -2.82 -0.27
C THR A 410 2.22 -3.05 -1.48
N GLY A 411 2.56 -2.48 -2.63
CA GLY A 411 1.73 -2.64 -3.85
C GLY A 411 0.34 -1.99 -3.72
N VAL A 412 0.16 -1.06 -2.79
CA VAL A 412 -1.12 -0.35 -2.62
C VAL A 412 -1.24 0.73 -3.69
N HIS A 413 -2.35 0.75 -4.42
CA HIS A 413 -2.69 1.81 -5.36
C HIS A 413 -3.85 2.65 -4.79
N CYS A 414 -3.55 3.89 -4.40
CA CYS A 414 -4.57 4.86 -4.02
C CYS A 414 -4.80 5.82 -5.17
N TYR A 415 -6.04 5.87 -5.66
CA TYR A 415 -6.59 6.95 -6.48
C TYR A 415 -7.93 7.40 -5.91
N ASN A 416 -7.99 7.47 -4.58
CA ASN A 416 -9.15 7.92 -3.83
C ASN A 416 -9.27 9.46 -3.91
N LYS A 417 -10.10 10.09 -3.07
CA LYS A 417 -10.28 11.55 -3.06
C LYS A 417 -8.93 12.29 -3.08
N ALA A 418 -8.71 13.08 -4.12
CA ALA A 418 -7.47 13.79 -4.35
C ALA A 418 -7.13 14.72 -3.18
N THR A 419 -5.84 14.93 -2.95
CA THR A 419 -5.36 15.78 -1.86
C THR A 419 -5.79 17.24 -2.02
N VAL A 420 -5.94 17.71 -3.25
CA VAL A 420 -6.51 19.05 -3.54
C VAL A 420 -7.95 19.22 -3.07
N PHE A 421 -8.69 18.13 -2.86
CA PHE A 421 -10.04 18.13 -2.29
C PHE A 421 -10.06 17.79 -0.80
N GLY A 422 -8.89 17.64 -0.17
CA GLY A 422 -8.73 17.31 1.24
C GLY A 422 -8.74 15.81 1.52
N GLY A 423 -8.61 14.94 0.50
CA GLY A 423 -8.44 13.51 0.73
C GLY A 423 -7.00 13.12 1.03
N VAL A 424 -6.84 11.97 1.68
CA VAL A 424 -5.54 11.42 2.09
C VAL A 424 -5.43 10.01 1.55
N GLY A 425 -4.30 9.69 0.91
CA GLY A 425 -4.05 8.33 0.45
C GLY A 425 -3.74 7.40 1.62
N ILE A 426 -2.70 7.75 2.39
CA ILE A 426 -2.29 7.01 3.59
C ILE A 426 -2.03 7.99 4.73
N LEU A 427 -2.67 7.78 5.88
CA LEU A 427 -2.45 8.52 7.12
C LEU A 427 -1.72 7.65 8.14
N VAL A 428 -0.51 8.05 8.53
CA VAL A 428 0.33 7.33 9.47
C VAL A 428 0.34 8.06 10.81
N LYS A 429 -0.17 7.41 11.85
CA LYS A 429 -0.29 7.96 13.21
C LYS A 429 0.59 7.25 14.23
N SER A 430 1.33 6.23 13.81
CA SER A 430 2.07 5.36 14.71
C SER A 430 3.40 4.92 14.11
N ALA A 431 4.27 4.46 14.98
CA ALA A 431 5.67 4.18 14.69
C ALA A 431 5.87 2.88 13.89
N GLN A 432 7.08 2.70 13.36
CA GLN A 432 7.56 1.40 12.85
C GLN A 432 6.80 0.86 11.63
N ASN A 433 6.05 1.72 10.94
CA ASN A 433 5.31 1.36 9.73
C ASN A 433 6.20 1.47 8.48
N ARG A 434 6.04 0.52 7.56
CA ARG A 434 6.79 0.43 6.30
C ARG A 434 5.81 0.53 5.13
N ILE A 435 6.05 1.48 4.23
CA ILE A 435 5.19 1.77 3.07
C ILE A 435 6.05 1.69 1.81
N HIS A 436 5.96 0.58 1.10
CA HIS A 436 6.87 0.23 0.02
C HIS A 436 6.09 0.07 -1.29
N ASN A 437 6.68 0.43 -2.43
CA ASN A 437 6.15 0.05 -3.75
C ASN A 437 4.68 0.44 -3.98
N CYS A 438 4.22 1.52 -3.34
CA CYS A 438 2.85 2.02 -3.48
C CYS A 438 2.74 3.01 -4.64
N TYR A 439 1.57 3.06 -5.28
CA TYR A 439 1.22 4.04 -6.29
C TYR A 439 0.18 5.01 -5.73
N MET A 440 0.53 6.29 -5.67
CA MET A 440 -0.30 7.37 -5.13
C MET A 440 -0.70 8.30 -6.27
N ASP A 441 -1.96 8.25 -6.71
CA ASP A 441 -2.49 9.01 -7.84
C ASP A 441 -3.29 10.22 -7.34
N TYR A 442 -2.72 11.42 -7.42
CA TYR A 442 -3.23 12.67 -6.83
C TYR A 442 -3.40 12.65 -5.30
N ASN A 443 -2.91 11.63 -4.61
CA ASN A 443 -3.03 11.47 -3.17
C ASN A 443 -1.69 11.71 -2.43
N ALA A 444 -1.79 12.25 -1.23
CA ALA A 444 -0.67 12.41 -0.31
C ALA A 444 -0.57 11.26 0.70
N ILE A 445 0.65 11.01 1.18
CA ILE A 445 0.90 10.30 2.43
C ILE A 445 1.13 11.34 3.52
N VAL A 446 0.36 11.27 4.61
CA VAL A 446 0.50 12.17 5.76
C VAL A 446 1.05 11.37 6.94
N ILE A 447 2.13 11.85 7.57
CA ILE A 447 2.80 11.17 8.68
C ILE A 447 2.88 12.11 9.87
N GLU A 448 2.21 11.75 10.97
CA GLU A 448 2.18 12.52 12.22
C GLU A 448 3.34 12.10 13.13
N ASP A 449 4.16 13.06 13.57
CA ASP A 449 5.35 12.88 14.42
C ASP A 449 6.15 11.57 14.14
N PRO A 450 6.78 11.45 12.95
CA PRO A 450 7.30 10.16 12.49
C PRO A 450 8.32 9.56 13.46
N PHE A 451 8.14 8.29 13.82
CA PHE A 451 9.10 7.50 14.59
C PHE A 451 9.36 6.14 13.93
N GLN A 452 10.57 5.93 13.42
CA GLN A 452 10.97 4.69 12.72
C GLN A 452 10.06 4.32 11.53
N VAL A 453 9.66 5.30 10.71
CA VAL A 453 8.78 5.09 9.54
C VAL A 453 9.59 5.07 8.26
N GLN A 454 9.19 4.25 7.28
CA GLN A 454 9.82 4.23 5.96
C GLN A 454 8.79 4.34 4.83
N VAL A 455 9.05 5.23 3.87
CA VAL A 455 8.36 5.33 2.58
C VAL A 455 9.39 5.13 1.47
N ALA A 456 9.24 4.05 0.68
CA ALA A 456 10.25 3.69 -0.31
C ALA A 456 9.69 3.13 -1.61
N ASN A 457 10.40 3.37 -2.72
CA ASN A 457 10.13 2.78 -4.04
C ASN A 457 8.71 3.04 -4.56
N GLY A 458 8.04 4.10 -4.08
CA GLY A 458 6.70 4.48 -4.51
C GLY A 458 6.71 5.35 -5.77
N PHE A 459 5.56 5.39 -6.43
CA PHE A 459 5.28 6.35 -7.50
C PHE A 459 4.17 7.30 -7.05
N PHE A 460 4.39 8.60 -7.20
CA PHE A 460 3.43 9.65 -6.87
C PHE A 460 3.12 10.42 -8.14
N LEU A 461 1.86 10.40 -8.57
CA LEU A 461 1.37 11.12 -9.75
C LEU A 461 0.48 12.30 -9.32
N GLY A 462 0.40 13.32 -10.18
CA GLY A 462 -0.64 14.34 -10.08
C GLY A 462 -0.47 15.26 -8.86
N ASP A 463 0.77 15.66 -8.57
CA ASP A 463 1.15 16.42 -7.37
C ASP A 463 0.96 15.67 -6.04
N GLY A 464 0.79 14.34 -6.09
CA GLY A 464 0.87 13.48 -4.92
C GLY A 464 2.20 13.67 -4.19
N ASN A 465 2.17 13.78 -2.86
CA ASN A 465 3.35 14.14 -2.08
C ASN A 465 3.34 13.51 -0.68
N ILE A 466 4.39 13.80 0.11
CA ILE A 466 4.47 13.37 1.50
C ILE A 466 4.40 14.61 2.41
N VAL A 467 3.55 14.55 3.42
CA VAL A 467 3.38 15.62 4.42
C VAL A 467 3.83 15.10 5.78
N LEU A 468 4.85 15.75 6.35
CA LEU A 468 5.33 15.50 7.71
C LEU A 468 4.63 16.48 8.63
N LYS A 469 3.69 15.97 9.42
CA LYS A 469 2.84 16.77 10.29
C LYS A 469 3.32 16.70 11.73
N SER A 470 3.60 17.87 12.30
CA SER A 470 4.02 18.01 13.68
C SER A 470 2.79 18.07 14.58
N ILE A 471 2.65 17.10 15.48
CA ILE A 471 1.67 17.13 16.58
C ILE A 471 2.37 17.50 17.88
N LYS A 472 3.48 16.84 18.19
CA LYS A 472 4.38 17.08 19.34
C LYS A 472 5.72 17.69 18.91
N GLY A 473 5.96 17.84 17.61
CA GLY A 473 7.17 18.46 17.07
C GLY A 473 8.40 17.57 17.13
N LYS A 474 8.21 16.24 17.13
CA LYS A 474 9.30 15.26 17.18
C LYS A 474 9.30 14.37 15.95
N ILE A 475 10.48 14.18 15.37
CA ILE A 475 10.68 13.26 14.26
C ILE A 475 11.99 12.49 14.46
N SER A 476 11.92 11.17 14.35
CA SER A 476 13.12 10.34 14.40
C SER A 476 13.03 9.03 13.62
N GLY A 477 14.13 8.62 12.98
CA GLY A 477 14.19 7.35 12.22
C GLY A 477 13.28 7.34 10.99
N LEU A 478 13.06 8.48 10.33
CA LEU A 478 12.26 8.55 9.10
C LEU A 478 13.16 8.32 7.88
N ASN A 479 12.71 7.45 6.98
CA ASN A 479 13.33 7.25 5.66
C ASN A 479 12.31 7.52 4.55
N ILE A 480 12.59 8.46 3.65
CA ILE A 480 11.84 8.71 2.40
C ILE A 480 12.82 8.58 1.25
N ILE A 481 12.84 7.43 0.60
CA ILE A 481 13.92 7.07 -0.34
C ILE A 481 13.44 6.40 -1.62
N ASN A 482 14.15 6.64 -2.73
CA ASN A 482 13.93 5.93 -4.00
C ASN A 482 12.50 6.07 -4.57
N ASN A 483 11.79 7.15 -4.25
CA ASN A 483 10.46 7.39 -4.80
C ASN A 483 10.54 8.26 -6.07
N MET A 484 9.59 8.05 -6.97
CA MET A 484 9.38 8.88 -8.16
C MET A 484 8.16 9.77 -7.95
N PHE A 485 8.31 11.06 -8.23
CA PHE A 485 7.25 12.06 -8.14
C PHE A 485 7.05 12.75 -9.48
N SER A 486 5.80 12.83 -9.95
CA SER A 486 5.42 13.50 -11.18
C SER A 486 4.19 14.38 -10.92
N GLY A 487 4.29 15.66 -11.29
CA GLY A 487 3.27 16.66 -11.02
C GLY A 487 3.20 17.74 -12.08
N GLU A 488 2.38 18.76 -11.83
CA GLU A 488 2.20 19.89 -12.73
C GLU A 488 3.29 20.94 -12.49
N PRO A 489 4.17 21.22 -13.49
CA PRO A 489 5.27 22.18 -13.34
C PRO A 489 4.85 23.60 -12.93
N LYS A 490 3.58 23.99 -13.16
CA LYS A 490 3.07 25.30 -12.69
C LYS A 490 2.82 25.33 -11.18
N ASN A 491 2.56 24.18 -10.56
CA ASN A 491 2.25 24.11 -9.13
C ASN A 491 3.54 24.00 -8.30
N MET A 492 4.59 23.40 -8.85
CA MET A 492 5.90 23.18 -8.19
C MET A 492 5.75 22.59 -6.78
N VAL A 493 4.77 21.70 -6.59
CA VAL A 493 4.48 21.12 -5.28
C VAL A 493 5.73 20.41 -4.75
N PRO A 494 6.19 20.69 -3.52
CA PRO A 494 7.31 19.98 -2.95
C PRO A 494 6.95 18.54 -2.61
N ILE A 495 7.85 17.62 -2.93
CA ILE A 495 7.66 16.19 -2.71
C ILE A 495 7.55 15.83 -1.23
N VAL A 496 8.18 16.63 -0.36
CA VAL A 496 8.03 16.58 1.10
C VAL A 496 7.64 17.96 1.61
N LYS A 497 6.54 18.04 2.35
CA LYS A 497 6.07 19.25 3.06
C LYS A 497 6.20 19.07 4.56
N LEU A 498 6.55 20.16 5.24
CA LEU A 498 6.39 20.26 6.69
C LEU A 498 5.05 20.95 6.98
N ASP A 499 4.23 20.33 7.82
CA ASP A 499 3.03 20.92 8.40
C ASP A 499 3.26 21.09 9.91
N GLY A 500 3.55 22.33 10.33
CA GLY A 500 4.00 22.65 11.67
C GLY A 500 5.52 22.63 11.86
N GLN A 501 5.98 22.79 13.10
CA GLN A 501 7.40 22.94 13.44
C GLN A 501 7.94 21.72 14.20
N PHE A 502 9.07 21.18 13.74
CA PHE A 502 9.80 20.13 14.44
C PHE A 502 10.98 20.71 15.23
N THR A 503 10.96 20.56 16.55
CA THR A 503 12.02 21.02 17.45
C THR A 503 13.06 19.93 17.72
N SER A 504 12.70 18.67 17.48
CA SER A 504 13.57 17.51 17.65
C SER A 504 13.56 16.70 16.36
N VAL A 505 14.70 16.68 15.67
CA VAL A 505 14.89 15.99 14.39
C VAL A 505 16.17 15.16 14.49
N ASP A 506 16.05 13.84 14.36
CA ASP A 506 17.14 12.89 14.59
C ASP A 506 17.02 11.65 13.67
N GLN A 507 18.09 11.26 12.97
CA GLN A 507 18.05 10.10 12.04
C GLN A 507 16.93 10.24 10.98
N VAL A 508 16.97 11.32 10.17
CA VAL A 508 15.95 11.58 9.14
C VAL A 508 16.59 11.62 7.75
N VAL A 509 16.35 10.59 6.96
CA VAL A 509 16.91 10.46 5.60
C VAL A 509 15.82 10.69 4.58
N ILE A 510 15.95 11.76 3.79
CA ILE A 510 15.11 12.03 2.63
C ILE A 510 16.07 12.19 1.47
N ASP A 511 16.21 11.17 0.63
CA ASP A 511 17.28 11.13 -0.38
C ASP A 511 16.91 10.19 -1.54
N HIS A 512 17.64 10.29 -2.65
CA HIS A 512 17.47 9.44 -3.84
C HIS A 512 16.03 9.44 -4.40
N ASN A 513 15.31 10.56 -4.27
CA ASN A 513 14.00 10.72 -4.89
C ASN A 513 14.13 11.45 -6.22
N ASN A 514 13.33 11.07 -7.22
CA ASN A 514 13.29 11.70 -8.54
C ASN A 514 12.02 12.53 -8.69
N VAL A 515 12.13 13.68 -9.36
CA VAL A 515 11.01 14.60 -9.56
C VAL A 515 10.89 15.00 -11.02
N ASP A 516 9.66 15.08 -11.50
CA ASP A 516 9.25 15.70 -12.75
C ASP A 516 8.09 16.66 -12.47
N GLY A 517 8.23 17.94 -12.85
CA GLY A 517 7.22 18.97 -12.58
C GLY A 517 6.98 19.34 -11.10
N MET A 518 7.81 18.87 -10.17
CA MET A 518 7.67 19.09 -8.72
C MET A 518 8.96 19.62 -8.09
N SER A 519 8.88 20.19 -6.88
CA SER A 519 10.06 20.68 -6.16
C SER A 519 10.74 19.55 -5.39
N LEU A 520 12.00 19.25 -5.71
CA LEU A 520 12.81 18.29 -4.96
C LEU A 520 13.03 18.80 -3.53
N LYS A 521 12.87 17.90 -2.56
CA LYS A 521 13.15 18.14 -1.14
C LYS A 521 13.94 16.96 -0.57
N SER A 522 15.01 17.26 0.17
CA SER A 522 15.96 16.27 0.69
C SER A 522 16.57 16.71 2.03
N THR A 523 17.12 15.77 2.80
CA THR A 523 18.00 16.07 3.94
C THR A 523 19.48 16.08 3.56
N VAL A 524 19.80 15.89 2.28
CA VAL A 524 21.15 15.98 1.70
C VAL A 524 21.12 16.97 0.53
N GLY A 525 22.08 17.88 0.47
CA GLY A 525 22.22 18.84 -0.62
C GLY A 525 23.58 18.71 -1.28
N LYS A 526 23.64 18.74 -2.62
CA LYS A 526 24.89 18.82 -3.38
C LYS A 526 24.79 19.92 -4.42
N LEU A 527 25.66 20.92 -4.34
CA LEU A 527 25.67 22.08 -5.23
C LEU A 527 27.09 22.53 -5.50
N ALA A 528 27.28 23.23 -6.61
CA ALA A 528 28.54 23.89 -6.93
C ALA A 528 28.28 25.34 -7.36
N VAL A 529 29.17 26.24 -6.97
CA VAL A 529 29.15 27.63 -7.40
C VAL A 529 30.54 28.02 -7.91
N SER A 530 30.58 28.60 -9.10
CA SER A 530 31.78 29.19 -9.68
C SER A 530 31.77 30.70 -9.43
N GLY A 531 32.94 31.30 -9.23
CA GLY A 531 33.06 32.74 -9.03
C GLY A 531 34.49 33.25 -9.15
N ASN A 532 34.64 34.56 -9.29
CA ASN A 532 35.92 35.26 -9.20
C ASN A 532 35.82 36.30 -8.09
N GLY A 533 36.64 36.14 -7.05
CA GLY A 533 36.61 37.01 -5.89
C GLY A 533 37.09 36.27 -4.64
N THR A 534 36.66 36.76 -3.47
CA THR A 534 37.04 36.21 -2.16
C THR A 534 35.90 35.45 -1.49
N LYS A 535 34.75 35.26 -2.15
CA LYS A 535 33.52 34.79 -1.52
C LYS A 535 32.65 33.97 -2.46
N TRP A 536 32.19 32.82 -1.97
CA TRP A 536 31.26 31.92 -2.63
C TRP A 536 30.09 31.65 -1.69
N VAL A 537 28.87 31.87 -2.16
CA VAL A 537 27.64 31.71 -1.38
C VAL A 537 26.79 30.64 -2.06
N ILE A 538 26.39 29.63 -1.29
CA ILE A 538 25.49 28.57 -1.76
C ILE A 538 24.29 28.53 -0.83
N ASP A 539 23.10 28.72 -1.39
CA ASP A 539 21.83 28.61 -0.68
C ASP A 539 21.19 27.24 -0.93
N PHE A 540 21.06 26.42 0.10
CA PHE A 540 20.44 25.10 0.03
C PHE A 540 18.94 25.11 0.37
N SER A 541 18.33 26.27 0.63
CA SER A 541 16.92 26.38 1.06
C SER A 541 15.91 25.77 0.08
N PHE A 542 16.24 25.75 -1.21
CA PHE A 542 15.38 25.13 -2.21
C PHE A 542 15.37 23.60 -2.12
N VAL A 543 16.47 22.97 -1.69
CA VAL A 543 16.60 21.50 -1.56
C VAL A 543 16.29 21.03 -0.15
N LEU A 544 16.81 21.69 0.89
CA LEU A 544 16.73 21.19 2.25
C LEU A 544 15.31 21.30 2.82
N VAL A 545 14.93 20.27 3.59
CA VAL A 545 13.61 20.13 4.20
C VAL A 545 13.51 20.96 5.48
N PHE A 546 14.47 20.82 6.38
CA PHE A 546 14.43 21.52 7.65
C PHE A 546 15.08 22.90 7.55
N PRO A 547 14.47 23.94 8.13
CA PRO A 547 15.07 25.27 8.15
C PRO A 547 16.27 25.31 9.11
N ASN A 548 17.37 25.94 8.68
CA ASN A 548 18.53 26.25 9.51
C ASN A 548 19.09 25.03 10.29
N LYS A 549 19.26 23.90 9.61
CA LYS A 549 19.69 22.64 10.22
C LYS A 549 20.75 21.93 9.38
N ILE A 550 21.76 22.68 8.92
CA ILE A 550 22.94 22.07 8.31
C ILE A 550 23.83 21.58 9.46
N ASN A 551 24.03 20.26 9.54
CA ASN A 551 24.87 19.65 10.57
C ASN A 551 26.30 19.45 10.08
N HIS A 552 26.45 18.97 8.84
CA HIS A 552 27.77 18.77 8.22
C HIS A 552 27.89 19.50 6.90
N VAL A 553 29.12 19.92 6.63
CA VAL A 553 29.52 20.51 5.36
C VAL A 553 30.82 19.85 4.91
N HIS A 554 30.77 19.22 3.75
CA HIS A 554 31.95 18.76 3.02
C HIS A 554 32.09 19.62 1.77
N TYR A 555 33.27 20.15 1.50
CA TYR A 555 33.49 20.92 0.29
C TYR A 555 34.85 20.67 -0.32
N SER A 556 34.91 20.94 -1.63
CA SER A 556 36.14 21.04 -2.39
C SER A 556 36.26 22.44 -2.94
N PHE A 557 37.50 22.95 -2.97
CA PHE A 557 37.82 24.26 -3.48
C PHE A 557 38.80 24.09 -4.65
N TYR A 558 38.31 24.34 -5.86
CA TYR A 558 39.12 24.29 -7.07
C TYR A 558 39.43 25.72 -7.54
N ALA A 559 40.66 26.17 -7.33
CA ALA A 559 41.15 27.44 -7.88
C ALA A 559 41.78 27.20 -9.26
N SER A 560 41.39 27.98 -10.26
CA SER A 560 41.97 27.91 -11.62
C SER A 560 42.41 29.30 -12.10
N GLY A 561 43.55 29.37 -12.77
CA GLY A 561 44.08 30.60 -13.37
C GLY A 561 45.60 30.65 -13.43
N VAL A 562 46.12 31.39 -14.40
CA VAL A 562 47.56 31.51 -14.71
C VAL A 562 48.35 32.20 -13.58
N ASN A 563 47.66 32.85 -12.63
CA ASN A 563 48.24 33.63 -11.52
C ASN A 563 47.94 33.06 -10.12
N VAL A 564 47.49 31.80 -10.00
CA VAL A 564 47.33 31.17 -8.67
C VAL A 564 48.72 30.77 -8.15
N VAL A 565 49.42 31.72 -7.53
CA VAL A 565 50.68 31.46 -6.83
C VAL A 565 50.36 30.97 -5.42
N GLY A 566 50.60 29.67 -5.18
CA GLY A 566 50.39 29.04 -3.88
C GLY A 566 48.95 28.58 -3.63
N PHE A 567 48.66 28.22 -2.38
CA PHE A 567 47.35 27.74 -1.94
C PHE A 567 46.59 28.90 -1.26
N PRO A 568 45.45 29.37 -1.80
CA PRO A 568 44.66 30.39 -1.12
C PRO A 568 44.14 29.80 0.20
N LEU A 569 44.30 30.54 1.29
CA LEU A 569 43.72 30.15 2.57
C LEU A 569 42.21 30.37 2.47
N HIS A 570 41.43 29.36 2.80
CA HIS A 570 39.98 29.41 2.67
C HIS A 570 39.31 28.66 3.82
N ALA A 571 38.13 29.14 4.20
CA ALA A 571 37.35 28.58 5.29
C ALA A 571 35.85 28.80 5.07
N ILE A 572 35.05 27.96 5.72
CA ILE A 572 33.62 28.20 5.88
C ILE A 572 33.45 29.29 6.94
N THR A 573 32.73 30.36 6.60
CA THR A 573 32.48 31.49 7.51
C THR A 573 31.02 31.64 7.92
N ASN A 574 30.09 30.94 7.25
CA ASN A 574 28.67 30.89 7.63
C ASN A 574 28.03 29.56 7.20
N VAL A 575 27.08 29.07 8.00
CA VAL A 575 26.20 27.91 7.72
C VAL A 575 24.73 28.16 8.12
N SER A 576 24.40 29.40 8.48
CA SER A 576 23.06 29.77 8.95
C SER A 576 22.05 29.89 7.81
N SER A 577 20.77 29.72 8.15
CA SER A 577 19.65 29.87 7.22
C SER A 577 19.73 28.95 6.00
N ASN A 578 20.34 27.78 6.15
CA ASN A 578 20.67 26.84 5.05
C ASN A 578 21.58 27.44 3.97
N VAL A 579 22.28 28.53 4.29
CA VAL A 579 23.25 29.17 3.40
C VAL A 579 24.65 28.87 3.91
N VAL A 580 25.48 28.34 3.02
CA VAL A 580 26.90 28.13 3.30
C VAL A 580 27.73 29.19 2.58
N VAL A 581 28.65 29.81 3.31
CA VAL A 581 29.59 30.80 2.78
C VAL A 581 31.01 30.29 2.94
N VAL A 582 31.74 30.22 1.84
CA VAL A 582 33.19 29.98 1.82
C VAL A 582 33.88 31.27 1.42
N GLU A 583 34.87 31.70 2.20
CA GLU A 583 35.67 32.88 1.93
C GLU A 583 37.15 32.52 1.84
N SER A 584 37.89 33.25 0.99
CA SER A 584 39.34 33.11 0.80
C SER A 584 40.09 34.39 1.20
N ASP A 585 41.36 34.24 1.58
CA ASP A 585 42.25 35.35 1.98
C ASP A 585 42.54 36.32 0.83
N ARG A 586 42.42 35.86 -0.42
CA ARG A 586 42.69 36.63 -1.64
C ARG A 586 41.72 36.27 -2.74
N ALA A 587 41.58 37.19 -3.69
CA ALA A 587 40.72 36.98 -4.84
C ALA A 587 41.29 35.88 -5.75
N VAL A 588 40.47 34.87 -6.05
CA VAL A 588 40.78 33.82 -7.01
C VAL A 588 39.57 33.51 -7.87
N THR A 589 39.82 33.04 -9.09
CA THR A 589 38.78 32.39 -9.89
C THR A 589 38.69 30.94 -9.46
N GLY A 590 37.54 30.51 -8.94
CA GLY A 590 37.40 29.18 -8.38
C GLY A 590 35.98 28.64 -8.40
N VAL A 591 35.89 27.33 -8.26
CA VAL A 591 34.65 26.57 -8.11
C VAL A 591 34.65 25.94 -6.72
N VAL A 592 33.59 26.19 -5.96
CA VAL A 592 33.34 25.54 -4.68
C VAL A 592 32.23 24.54 -4.88
N SER A 593 32.55 23.25 -4.74
CA SER A 593 31.54 22.17 -4.76
C SER A 593 31.31 21.69 -3.34
N MET A 594 30.06 21.64 -2.90
CA MET A 594 29.68 21.35 -1.52
C MET A 594 28.64 20.23 -1.45
N ALA A 595 28.77 19.40 -0.42
CA ALA A 595 27.77 18.48 0.05
C ALA A 595 27.41 18.84 1.51
N VAL A 596 26.12 18.92 1.81
CA VAL A 596 25.60 19.21 3.16
C VAL A 596 24.56 18.17 3.54
N ASP A 597 24.37 17.98 4.84
CA ASP A 597 23.27 17.16 5.35
C ASP A 597 22.67 17.70 6.66
N GLN A 598 21.50 17.16 7.00
CA GLN A 598 20.70 17.53 8.18
C GLN A 598 20.61 16.40 9.22
N ASN A 599 21.51 15.40 9.14
CA ASN A 599 21.53 14.24 10.01
C ASN A 599 22.44 14.46 11.21
N ASN A 600 22.07 13.98 12.39
CA ASN A 600 22.99 13.95 13.53
C ASN A 600 23.82 12.66 13.45
N MET A 601 25.14 12.73 13.64
CA MET A 601 25.97 11.55 13.86
C MET A 601 26.02 11.15 15.34
N VAL A 602 26.33 9.87 15.60
CA VAL A 602 26.53 9.36 16.97
C VAL A 602 27.68 10.13 17.63
N GLY A 603 27.39 10.81 18.75
CA GLY A 603 28.35 11.63 19.50
C GLY A 603 28.11 13.14 19.42
N GLU A 604 27.37 13.63 18.42
CA GLU A 604 27.15 15.07 18.20
C GLU A 604 26.00 15.64 19.04
N ARG A 605 25.17 14.77 19.64
CA ARG A 605 24.04 15.16 20.49
C ARG A 605 24.45 16.00 21.72
N ASN A 606 25.74 15.99 22.08
CA ASN A 606 26.28 16.69 23.25
C ASN A 606 26.96 18.04 22.93
N PHE A 607 27.09 18.42 21.65
CA PHE A 607 27.78 19.66 21.25
C PHE A 607 26.82 20.83 20.94
N LEU A 608 25.52 20.57 20.84
CA LEU A 608 24.50 21.54 20.41
C LEU A 608 23.38 21.76 21.46
N MET A 609 23.61 21.39 22.73
CA MET A 609 22.70 21.75 23.84
C MET A 609 23.10 23.07 24.47
#